data_AF-A0A942ISX2-F1
#
_entry.id   AF-A0A942ISX2-F1
#
_cell.length_a   1.000
_cell.length_b   1.000
_cell.length_c   1.000
_cell.angle_alpha   90.00
_cell.angle_beta   90.00
_cell.angle_gamma   90.00
#
_symmetry.space_group_name_H-M   'P 1'
#
loop_
_entity.id
_entity.type
_entity.pdbx_description
1 polymer ?
#
loop_
_entity_poly.entity_id
_entity_poly.type
_entity_poly.pdbx_seq_one_letter_code
_entity_poly.pdbx_strand_id
1 'polypeptide(L)'
;MGTRRQHKKQFLENNPFCCFCGGYTPSTEIDHIPARVLFDNRQWPVGYEFPACQPCNKASRHDEQVVGVLSRLYPEPKTGKEEKKFDERLRAVADNYPGLLEEMIPSADQVQNALSKYNIRTPGKLPPGGLAFVSVKGPLVNRAVANFGRKLFLALYYKHTGKILPKEGGIAILWYSNLQIENDEIPRELAPLVSGFPNLERSKMDLSDQFFYRFGVTEDLKASVFLAFFRRSFAILGYVNAAAVDIRLPEHATILRPYQYDS
;
A
#
# COMPACT_ATOMS: atom_id res chain seq x y z
N MET A 1 4.27 -18.83 26.76
CA MET A 1 3.29 -17.70 26.73
C MET A 1 3.85 -16.36 27.25
N GLY A 2 4.97 -16.30 27.98
CA GLY A 2 5.52 -15.04 28.53
C GLY A 2 6.20 -14.09 27.51
N THR A 3 6.86 -14.62 26.48
CA THR A 3 7.70 -13.85 25.54
C THR A 3 6.92 -12.82 24.71
N ARG A 4 5.74 -13.20 24.19
CA ARG A 4 4.92 -12.30 23.35
C ARG A 4 4.31 -11.14 24.14
N ARG A 5 3.84 -11.40 25.36
CA ARG A 5 3.28 -10.36 26.25
C ARG A 5 4.37 -9.40 26.71
N GLN A 6 5.55 -9.93 27.04
CA GLN A 6 6.72 -9.13 27.39
C GLN A 6 7.20 -8.28 26.21
N HIS A 7 7.29 -8.85 25.00
CA HIS A 7 7.61 -8.11 23.78
C HIS A 7 6.63 -6.97 23.54
N LYS A 8 5.31 -7.24 23.61
CA LYS A 8 4.30 -6.19 23.43
C LYS A 8 4.46 -5.06 24.45
N LYS A 9 4.66 -5.40 25.73
CA LYS A 9 4.84 -4.43 26.80
C LYS A 9 6.06 -3.54 26.52
N GLN A 10 7.22 -4.16 26.27
CA GLN A 10 8.47 -3.46 26.00
C GLN A 10 8.38 -2.57 24.74
N PHE A 11 7.73 -3.07 23.68
CA PHE A 11 7.54 -2.30 22.46
C PHE A 11 6.71 -1.03 22.72
N LEU A 12 5.60 -1.13 23.46
CA LEU A 12 4.74 0.01 23.75
C LEU A 12 5.37 0.98 24.76
N GLU A 13 6.17 0.49 25.70
CA GLU A 13 6.98 1.35 26.60
C GLU A 13 7.99 2.19 25.81
N ASN A 14 8.64 1.59 24.81
CA ASN A 14 9.60 2.27 23.95
C ASN A 14 8.94 3.15 22.87
N ASN A 15 7.66 2.94 22.58
CA ASN A 15 6.92 3.63 21.53
C ASN A 15 5.55 4.11 22.05
N PRO A 16 5.53 5.09 22.97
CA PRO A 16 4.34 5.43 23.76
C PRO A 16 3.22 6.10 22.96
N PHE A 17 3.49 6.65 21.77
CA PHE A 17 2.53 7.41 20.97
C PHE A 17 2.27 6.76 19.61
N CYS A 18 1.05 6.89 19.12
CA CYS A 18 0.61 6.32 17.86
C CYS A 18 1.27 7.06 16.69
N CYS A 19 1.99 6.34 15.82
CA CYS A 19 2.66 6.95 14.67
C CYS A 19 1.69 7.33 13.53
N PHE A 20 0.41 6.94 13.63
CA PHE A 20 -0.57 7.11 12.56
C PHE A 20 -1.51 8.33 12.74
N CYS A 21 -1.71 8.82 13.97
CA CYS A 21 -2.55 9.99 14.27
C CYS A 21 -1.74 11.22 14.68
N GLY A 22 -0.52 11.35 14.17
CA GLY A 22 0.37 12.46 14.50
C GLY A 22 0.83 12.49 15.95
N GLY A 23 0.78 11.35 16.65
CA GLY A 23 1.23 11.24 18.04
C GLY A 23 0.22 11.73 19.07
N TYR A 24 -1.01 12.07 18.64
CA TYR A 24 -2.04 12.62 19.53
C TYR A 24 -2.52 11.62 20.59
N THR A 25 -2.59 10.33 20.24
CA THR A 25 -3.10 9.28 21.12
C THR A 25 -1.97 8.35 21.57
N PRO A 26 -1.97 7.89 22.83
CA PRO A 26 -1.09 6.81 23.26
C PRO A 26 -1.24 5.54 22.42
N SER A 27 -0.15 4.83 22.23
CA SER A 27 -0.14 3.52 21.58
C SER A 27 -0.63 2.44 22.53
N THR A 28 -1.58 1.64 22.07
CA THR A 28 -2.17 0.52 22.82
C THR A 28 -2.03 -0.82 22.09
N GLU A 29 -1.66 -0.77 20.81
CA GLU A 29 -1.56 -1.90 19.91
C GLU A 29 -0.28 -1.85 19.07
N ILE A 30 0.12 -3.01 18.57
CA ILE A 30 1.19 -3.15 17.59
C ILE A 30 0.52 -3.45 16.26
N ASP A 31 0.73 -2.57 15.32
CA ASP A 31 0.26 -2.73 13.95
C ASP A 31 1.38 -3.29 13.06
N HIS A 32 1.01 -3.97 11.99
CA HIS A 32 1.93 -4.56 11.03
C HIS A 32 1.65 -3.92 9.67
N ILE A 33 2.58 -3.13 9.16
CA ILE A 33 2.40 -2.39 7.91
C ILE A 33 3.60 -2.63 6.99
N PRO A 34 3.42 -3.20 5.77
CA PRO A 34 2.15 -3.67 5.21
C PRO A 34 1.51 -4.80 6.02
N ALA A 35 0.19 -4.89 5.93
CA ALA A 35 -0.57 -5.88 6.69
C ALA A 35 -0.12 -7.30 6.38
N ARG A 36 -0.14 -8.16 7.41
CA ARG A 36 0.27 -9.58 7.29
C ARG A 36 -0.51 -10.33 6.21
N VAL A 37 -1.70 -9.87 5.87
CA VAL A 37 -2.57 -10.43 4.82
C VAL A 37 -1.97 -10.29 3.42
N LEU A 38 -1.08 -9.32 3.19
CA LEU A 38 -0.36 -9.15 1.92
C LEU A 38 0.72 -10.20 1.70
N PHE A 39 1.22 -10.83 2.77
CA PHE A 39 2.30 -11.80 2.69
C PHE A 39 1.81 -13.25 2.71
N ASP A 40 2.49 -14.11 1.97
CA ASP A 40 2.21 -15.53 1.91
C ASP A 40 2.43 -16.19 3.26
N ASN A 41 1.46 -17.03 3.64
CA ASN A 41 1.39 -17.66 4.95
C ASN A 41 1.51 -16.66 6.11
N ARG A 42 1.19 -15.37 5.86
CA ARG A 42 1.29 -14.28 6.82
C ARG A 42 2.69 -14.13 7.42
N GLN A 43 3.73 -14.32 6.59
CA GLN A 43 5.14 -14.09 6.93
C GLN A 43 5.55 -12.67 6.51
N TRP A 44 5.54 -11.72 7.44
CA TRP A 44 5.88 -10.31 7.18
C TRP A 44 7.36 -10.04 7.56
N PRO A 45 8.01 -9.03 6.96
CA PRO A 45 9.42 -8.71 7.25
C PRO A 45 9.66 -8.31 8.70
N VAL A 46 10.82 -8.66 9.25
CA VAL A 46 11.21 -8.26 10.61
C VAL A 46 11.36 -6.74 10.71
N GLY A 47 10.91 -6.14 11.82
CA GLY A 47 11.02 -4.70 12.04
C GLY A 47 9.98 -3.85 11.31
N TYR A 48 8.83 -4.45 10.93
CA TYR A 48 7.65 -3.77 10.38
C TYR A 48 6.47 -3.85 11.36
N GLU A 49 6.78 -3.63 12.63
CA GLU A 49 5.85 -3.49 13.74
C GLU A 49 5.82 -2.01 14.15
N PHE A 50 4.62 -1.43 14.25
CA PHE A 50 4.43 0.01 14.41
C PHE A 50 3.52 0.34 15.61
N PRO A 51 3.82 1.41 16.35
CA PRO A 51 3.02 1.83 17.49
C PRO A 51 1.70 2.46 17.04
N ALA A 52 0.58 1.89 17.48
CA ALA A 52 -0.75 2.31 17.05
C ALA A 52 -1.71 2.47 18.23
N CYS A 53 -2.59 3.48 18.14
CA CYS A 53 -3.83 3.48 18.89
C CYS A 53 -4.84 2.54 18.22
N GLN A 54 -5.81 2.06 18.99
CA GLN A 54 -6.80 1.11 18.50
C GLN A 54 -7.59 1.63 17.27
N PRO A 55 -8.07 2.89 17.21
CA PRO A 55 -8.75 3.42 16.03
C PRO A 55 -7.88 3.37 14.76
N CYS A 56 -6.63 3.84 14.83
CA CYS A 56 -5.71 3.81 13.68
C CYS A 56 -5.41 2.40 13.20
N ASN A 57 -5.23 1.46 14.13
CA ASN A 57 -4.94 0.07 13.77
C ASN A 57 -6.08 -0.53 12.92
N LYS A 58 -7.33 -0.22 13.28
CA LYS A 58 -8.51 -0.73 12.56
C LYS A 58 -8.91 0.09 11.33
N ALA A 59 -8.40 1.31 11.17
CA ALA A 59 -8.87 2.27 10.17
C ALA A 59 -8.85 1.76 8.72
N SER A 60 -7.83 0.98 8.35
CA SER A 60 -7.62 0.45 7.00
C SER A 60 -7.79 -1.07 6.91
N ARG A 61 -8.35 -1.72 7.94
CA ARG A 61 -8.43 -3.20 8.01
C ARG A 61 -9.04 -3.81 6.74
N HIS A 62 -10.12 -3.20 6.29
CA HIS A 62 -10.86 -3.62 5.13
C HIS A 62 -10.08 -3.22 3.85
N ASP A 63 -9.48 -2.03 3.82
CA ASP A 63 -8.74 -1.54 2.63
C ASP A 63 -7.51 -2.42 2.36
N GLU A 64 -6.89 -2.93 3.41
CA GLU A 64 -5.81 -3.93 3.35
C GLU A 64 -6.24 -5.26 2.74
N GLN A 65 -7.52 -5.65 2.83
CA GLN A 65 -8.05 -6.84 2.15
C GLN A 65 -8.12 -6.61 0.64
N VAL A 66 -8.61 -5.44 0.23
CA VAL A 66 -8.66 -5.01 -1.18
C VAL A 66 -7.26 -5.02 -1.77
N VAL A 67 -6.31 -4.35 -1.11
CA VAL A 67 -4.90 -4.34 -1.52
C VAL A 67 -4.29 -5.74 -1.53
N GLY A 68 -4.70 -6.60 -0.60
CA GLY A 68 -4.33 -8.01 -0.55
C GLY A 68 -4.78 -8.80 -1.80
N VAL A 69 -5.96 -8.50 -2.35
CA VAL A 69 -6.44 -9.04 -3.63
C VAL A 69 -5.69 -8.40 -4.79
N LEU A 70 -5.62 -7.06 -4.85
CA LEU A 70 -4.95 -6.34 -5.93
C LEU A 70 -3.53 -6.84 -6.13
N SER A 71 -2.73 -6.95 -5.06
CA SER A 71 -1.33 -7.41 -5.15
C SER A 71 -1.17 -8.78 -5.82
N ARG A 72 -2.19 -9.63 -5.78
CA ARG A 72 -2.20 -10.99 -6.33
C ARG A 72 -2.90 -11.13 -7.67
N LEU A 73 -3.38 -10.03 -8.25
CA LEU A 73 -3.84 -10.04 -9.64
C LEU A 73 -2.70 -10.34 -10.60
N TYR A 74 -1.46 -10.02 -10.22
CA TYR A 74 -0.29 -10.34 -11.01
C TYR A 74 0.99 -10.55 -10.17
N PRO A 75 1.70 -11.68 -10.33
CA PRO A 75 1.39 -12.81 -11.21
C PRO A 75 0.19 -13.63 -10.73
N GLU A 76 -0.45 -14.34 -11.65
CA GLU A 76 -1.56 -15.26 -11.36
C GLU A 76 -1.13 -16.42 -10.44
N PRO A 77 -2.07 -16.96 -9.63
CA PRO A 77 -1.86 -18.20 -8.90
C PRO A 77 -1.32 -19.33 -9.80
N LYS A 78 -0.33 -20.08 -9.33
CA LYS A 78 0.33 -21.16 -10.10
C LYS A 78 -0.14 -22.55 -9.72
N THR A 79 -0.87 -22.68 -8.61
CA THR A 79 -1.33 -23.95 -8.08
C THR A 79 -2.79 -23.86 -7.64
N GLY A 80 -3.54 -24.96 -7.71
CA GLY A 80 -4.94 -24.97 -7.24
C GLY A 80 -5.10 -24.59 -5.76
N LYS A 81 -4.05 -24.75 -4.94
CA LYS A 81 -4.04 -24.26 -3.55
C LYS A 81 -3.95 -22.74 -3.47
N GLU A 82 -3.19 -22.12 -4.36
CA GLU A 82 -3.09 -20.65 -4.46
C GLU A 82 -4.38 -20.05 -5.03
N GLU A 83 -4.97 -20.70 -6.04
CA GLU A 83 -6.28 -20.31 -6.61
C GLU A 83 -7.36 -20.32 -5.53
N LYS A 84 -7.50 -21.42 -4.78
CA LYS A 84 -8.48 -21.50 -3.69
C LYS A 84 -8.28 -20.40 -2.63
N LYS A 85 -7.02 -20.10 -2.27
CA LYS A 85 -6.71 -19.00 -1.34
C LYS A 85 -7.04 -17.63 -1.93
N PHE A 86 -6.90 -17.46 -3.23
CA PHE A 86 -7.27 -16.24 -3.93
C PHE A 86 -8.80 -16.07 -3.94
N ASP A 87 -9.55 -17.13 -4.24
CA ASP A 87 -11.02 -17.14 -4.17
C ASP A 87 -11.55 -16.80 -2.77
N GLU A 88 -10.95 -17.36 -1.72
CA GLU A 88 -11.30 -17.04 -0.34
C GLU A 88 -11.11 -15.54 -0.03
N ARG A 89 -10.09 -14.91 -0.61
CA ARG A 89 -9.84 -13.46 -0.46
C ARG A 89 -10.83 -12.63 -1.27
N LEU A 90 -11.15 -13.06 -2.49
CA LEU A 90 -12.18 -12.41 -3.32
C LEU A 90 -13.53 -12.42 -2.61
N ARG A 91 -13.94 -13.56 -2.03
CA ARG A 91 -15.17 -13.64 -1.23
C ARG A 91 -15.14 -12.70 -0.03
N ALA A 92 -14.04 -12.69 0.72
CA ALA A 92 -13.90 -11.77 1.84
C ALA A 92 -13.99 -10.30 1.41
N VAL A 93 -13.43 -9.93 0.25
CA VAL A 93 -13.56 -8.58 -0.29
C VAL A 93 -15.01 -8.29 -0.72
N ALA A 94 -15.68 -9.21 -1.41
CA ALA A 94 -17.08 -9.05 -1.80
C ALA A 94 -18.00 -8.83 -0.58
N ASP A 95 -17.77 -9.58 0.50
CA ASP A 95 -18.57 -9.51 1.73
C ASP A 95 -18.36 -8.18 2.49
N ASN A 96 -17.12 -7.65 2.47
CA ASN A 96 -16.75 -6.45 3.25
C ASN A 96 -16.77 -5.15 2.43
N TYR A 97 -16.75 -5.23 1.09
CA TYR A 97 -16.83 -4.12 0.15
C TYR A 97 -17.84 -4.40 -0.98
N PRO A 98 -19.14 -4.29 -0.69
CA PRO A 98 -20.17 -4.40 -1.72
C PRO A 98 -19.91 -3.41 -2.87
N GLY A 99 -20.04 -3.86 -4.11
CA GLY A 99 -19.85 -3.04 -5.31
C GLY A 99 -18.40 -2.98 -5.82
N LEU A 100 -17.41 -3.44 -5.05
CA LEU A 100 -16.01 -3.32 -5.46
C LEU A 100 -15.64 -4.27 -6.59
N LEU A 101 -16.12 -5.52 -6.55
CA LEU A 101 -15.84 -6.47 -7.63
C LEU A 101 -16.57 -6.07 -8.92
N GLU A 102 -17.77 -5.52 -8.80
CA GLU A 102 -18.54 -4.98 -9.91
C GLU A 102 -17.83 -3.78 -10.55
N GLU A 103 -17.28 -2.87 -9.74
CA GLU A 103 -16.47 -1.74 -10.19
C GLU A 103 -15.20 -2.18 -10.95
N MET A 104 -14.67 -3.35 -10.60
CA MET A 104 -13.48 -3.92 -11.21
C MET A 104 -13.74 -4.59 -12.56
N ILE A 105 -15.01 -4.80 -12.96
CA ILE A 105 -15.36 -5.31 -14.29
C ILE A 105 -15.18 -4.17 -15.31
N PRO A 106 -14.25 -4.29 -16.27
CA PRO A 106 -14.04 -3.23 -17.25
C PRO A 106 -15.18 -3.19 -18.28
N SER A 107 -15.58 -1.99 -18.70
CA SER A 107 -16.44 -1.81 -19.87
C SER A 107 -15.68 -2.11 -21.17
N ALA A 108 -16.41 -2.40 -22.25
CA ALA A 108 -15.81 -2.59 -23.57
C ALA A 108 -14.94 -1.38 -23.99
N ASP A 109 -15.43 -0.17 -23.75
CA ASP A 109 -14.70 1.07 -24.05
C ASP A 109 -13.41 1.20 -23.22
N GLN A 110 -13.43 0.81 -21.95
CA GLN A 110 -12.23 0.82 -21.10
C GLN A 110 -11.18 -0.14 -21.64
N VAL A 111 -11.58 -1.33 -22.08
CA VAL A 111 -10.67 -2.31 -22.71
C VAL A 111 -10.12 -1.74 -24.02
N GLN A 112 -10.96 -1.23 -24.92
CA GLN A 112 -10.51 -0.66 -26.20
C GLN A 112 -9.55 0.52 -26.01
N ASN A 113 -9.86 1.42 -25.08
CA ASN A 113 -8.99 2.54 -24.75
C ASN A 113 -7.63 2.06 -24.21
N ALA A 114 -7.60 1.02 -23.37
CA ALA A 114 -6.35 0.45 -22.89
C ALA A 114 -5.53 -0.19 -24.03
N LEU A 115 -6.18 -0.99 -24.89
CA LEU A 115 -5.53 -1.60 -26.05
C LEU A 115 -4.90 -0.56 -26.98
N SER A 116 -5.65 0.51 -27.28
CA SER A 116 -5.18 1.61 -28.12
C SER A 116 -4.06 2.41 -27.45
N LYS A 117 -4.22 2.79 -26.16
CA LYS A 117 -3.23 3.61 -25.44
C LYS A 117 -1.87 2.92 -25.35
N TYR A 118 -1.86 1.62 -25.08
CA TYR A 118 -0.64 0.85 -24.83
C TYR A 118 -0.20 -0.01 -26.02
N ASN A 119 -0.78 0.21 -27.21
CA ASN A 119 -0.47 -0.53 -28.44
C ASN A 119 -0.48 -2.07 -28.26
N ILE A 120 -1.40 -2.58 -27.44
CA ILE A 120 -1.50 -4.01 -27.15
C ILE A 120 -2.19 -4.70 -28.32
N ARG A 121 -1.45 -5.58 -28.99
CA ARG A 121 -2.00 -6.40 -30.08
C ARG A 121 -2.79 -7.56 -29.50
N THR A 122 -4.06 -7.66 -29.86
CA THR A 122 -4.86 -8.85 -29.54
C THR A 122 -4.65 -9.92 -30.62
N PRO A 123 -4.31 -11.16 -30.26
CA PRO A 123 -4.31 -12.25 -31.22
C PRO A 123 -5.75 -12.54 -31.68
N GLY A 124 -6.12 -12.02 -32.86
CA GLY A 124 -7.40 -12.32 -33.52
C GLY A 124 -8.67 -11.84 -32.79
N LYS A 125 -9.82 -12.39 -33.19
CA LYS A 125 -11.11 -12.20 -32.52
C LYS A 125 -11.11 -12.96 -31.20
N LEU A 126 -10.62 -12.33 -30.14
CA LEU A 126 -10.81 -12.86 -28.79
C LEU A 126 -12.31 -12.81 -28.45
N PRO A 127 -12.87 -13.88 -27.86
CA PRO A 127 -14.25 -13.85 -27.36
C PRO A 127 -14.41 -12.74 -26.31
N PRO A 128 -15.63 -12.24 -26.06
CA PRO A 128 -15.90 -11.38 -24.92
C PRO A 128 -15.36 -12.03 -23.64
N GLY A 129 -14.35 -11.41 -22.99
CA GLY A 129 -13.63 -11.97 -21.83
C GLY A 129 -12.28 -12.65 -22.13
N GLY A 130 -11.81 -12.68 -23.37
CA GLY A 130 -10.53 -13.31 -23.76
C GLY A 130 -9.26 -12.52 -23.38
N LEU A 131 -9.40 -11.33 -22.79
CA LEU A 131 -8.30 -10.56 -22.22
C LEU A 131 -8.54 -10.40 -20.71
N ALA A 132 -7.56 -10.81 -19.90
CA ALA A 132 -7.60 -10.67 -18.44
C ALA A 132 -7.36 -9.22 -17.98
N PHE A 133 -8.22 -8.29 -18.41
CA PHE A 133 -8.22 -6.91 -17.91
C PHE A 133 -9.11 -6.80 -16.67
N VAL A 134 -8.64 -5.99 -15.73
CA VAL A 134 -9.39 -5.59 -14.55
C VAL A 134 -9.38 -4.06 -14.49
N SER A 135 -10.54 -3.46 -14.28
CA SER A 135 -10.65 -2.02 -14.06
C SER A 135 -10.19 -1.69 -12.64
N VAL A 136 -9.33 -0.69 -12.51
CA VAL A 136 -8.86 -0.18 -11.21
C VAL A 136 -9.03 1.34 -11.08
N LYS A 137 -9.80 1.94 -12.00
CA LYS A 137 -10.03 3.39 -12.04
C LYS A 137 -11.22 3.85 -11.20
N GLY A 138 -12.00 2.92 -10.66
CA GLY A 138 -13.20 3.27 -9.91
C GLY A 138 -12.92 3.83 -8.51
N PRO A 139 -13.89 4.55 -7.93
CA PRO A 139 -13.72 5.24 -6.65
C PRO A 139 -13.46 4.30 -5.46
N LEU A 140 -14.02 3.09 -5.43
CA LEU A 140 -13.84 2.16 -4.30
C LEU A 140 -12.40 1.65 -4.25
N VAL A 141 -11.84 1.23 -5.38
CA VAL A 141 -10.43 0.80 -5.49
C VAL A 141 -9.50 1.96 -5.13
N ASN A 142 -9.71 3.15 -5.70
CA ASN A 142 -8.84 4.30 -5.45
C ASN A 142 -8.89 4.75 -3.97
N ARG A 143 -10.06 4.74 -3.34
CA ARG A 143 -10.19 5.01 -1.90
C ARG A 143 -9.42 3.99 -1.06
N ALA A 144 -9.56 2.70 -1.36
CA ALA A 144 -8.88 1.64 -0.61
C ALA A 144 -7.36 1.75 -0.73
N VAL A 145 -6.84 1.96 -1.95
CA VAL A 145 -5.40 2.14 -2.18
C VAL A 145 -4.89 3.42 -1.50
N ALA A 146 -5.64 4.52 -1.55
CA ALA A 146 -5.26 5.77 -0.88
C ALA A 146 -5.20 5.64 0.66
N ASN A 147 -6.20 4.98 1.28
CA ASN A 147 -6.23 4.76 2.72
C ASN A 147 -5.11 3.82 3.18
N PHE A 148 -4.90 2.72 2.46
CA PHE A 148 -3.78 1.84 2.71
C PHE A 148 -2.44 2.57 2.54
N GLY A 149 -2.29 3.34 1.45
CA GLY A 149 -1.10 4.13 1.16
C GLY A 149 -0.81 5.18 2.25
N ARG A 150 -1.85 5.85 2.78
CA ARG A 150 -1.71 6.76 3.93
C ARG A 150 -1.04 6.05 5.10
N LYS A 151 -1.57 4.89 5.49
CA LYS A 151 -1.05 4.13 6.63
C LYS A 151 0.36 3.59 6.36
N LEU A 152 0.60 3.10 5.15
CA LEU A 152 1.91 2.65 4.69
C LEU A 152 2.96 3.76 4.82
N PHE A 153 2.71 4.94 4.27
CA PHE A 153 3.70 6.00 4.25
C PHE A 153 3.90 6.67 5.62
N LEU A 154 2.89 6.68 6.49
CA LEU A 154 3.08 7.05 7.90
C LEU A 154 4.02 6.07 8.62
N ALA A 155 3.82 4.76 8.41
CA ALA A 155 4.68 3.72 8.97
C ALA A 155 6.12 3.83 8.42
N LEU A 156 6.28 3.97 7.11
CA LEU A 156 7.61 4.08 6.49
C LEU A 156 8.33 5.37 6.89
N TYR A 157 7.62 6.50 6.98
CA TYR A 157 8.18 7.74 7.50
C TYR A 157 8.70 7.55 8.93
N TYR A 158 7.88 6.96 9.82
CA TYR A 158 8.30 6.64 11.18
C TYR A 158 9.52 5.71 11.21
N LYS A 159 9.53 4.66 10.37
CA LYS A 159 10.62 3.69 10.29
C LYS A 159 11.96 4.33 9.94
N HIS A 160 11.97 5.26 8.98
CA HIS A 160 13.20 5.81 8.42
C HIS A 160 13.65 7.11 9.06
N THR A 161 12.74 7.84 9.70
CA THR A 161 13.06 9.10 10.40
C THR A 161 13.13 8.94 11.91
N GLY A 162 12.51 7.90 12.47
CA GLY A 162 12.24 7.79 13.91
C GLY A 162 11.24 8.82 14.43
N LYS A 163 10.67 9.65 13.56
CA LYS A 163 9.75 10.75 13.90
C LYS A 163 8.33 10.39 13.52
N ILE A 164 7.38 10.79 14.35
CA ILE A 164 5.96 10.74 13.99
C ILE A 164 5.66 11.94 13.08
N LEU A 165 4.96 11.70 11.97
CA LEU A 165 4.54 12.78 11.08
C LEU A 165 3.52 13.66 11.82
N PRO A 166 3.78 14.97 12.04
CA PRO A 166 2.86 15.82 12.79
C PRO A 166 1.53 16.03 12.04
N LYS A 167 0.50 16.51 12.74
CA LYS A 167 -0.84 16.72 12.17
C LYS A 167 -0.85 17.74 11.02
N GLU A 168 0.09 18.68 11.02
CA GLU A 168 0.32 19.67 9.97
C GLU A 168 1.06 19.08 8.77
N GLY A 169 1.59 17.87 8.89
CA GLY A 169 2.21 17.12 7.80
C GLY A 169 1.20 16.61 6.78
N GLY A 170 1.73 16.15 5.66
CA GLY A 170 0.92 15.68 4.53
C GLY A 170 1.61 14.57 3.74
N ILE A 171 0.79 13.82 3.02
CA ILE A 171 1.18 12.70 2.18
C ILE A 171 0.51 12.90 0.81
N ALA A 172 1.32 13.12 -0.21
CA ALA A 172 0.88 13.02 -1.59
C ALA A 172 1.02 11.57 -2.04
N ILE A 173 -0.02 11.02 -2.66
CA ILE A 173 -0.03 9.63 -3.13
C ILE A 173 -0.38 9.59 -4.61
N LEU A 174 0.43 8.85 -5.37
CA LEU A 174 0.11 8.38 -6.72
C LEU A 174 0.30 6.87 -6.75
N TRP A 175 -0.44 6.17 -7.59
CA TRP A 175 -0.27 4.74 -7.74
C TRP A 175 -0.42 4.32 -9.20
N TYR A 176 0.27 3.24 -9.56
CA TYR A 176 0.46 2.79 -10.93
C TYR A 176 0.07 1.32 -11.01
N SER A 177 -0.80 0.96 -11.96
CA SER A 177 -1.05 -0.46 -12.26
C SER A 177 0.16 -1.11 -12.92
N ASN A 178 0.22 -2.44 -12.94
CA ASN A 178 1.22 -3.20 -13.69
C ASN A 178 1.32 -2.75 -15.15
N LEU A 179 0.18 -2.46 -15.79
CA LEU A 179 0.16 -1.98 -17.17
C LEU A 179 0.86 -0.63 -17.34
N GLN A 180 0.69 0.30 -16.39
CA GLN A 180 1.39 1.58 -16.40
C GLN A 180 2.89 1.41 -16.13
N ILE A 181 3.25 0.51 -15.21
CA ILE A 181 4.64 0.20 -14.86
C ILE A 181 5.39 -0.38 -16.05
N GLU A 182 4.83 -1.38 -16.72
CA GLU A 182 5.44 -2.04 -17.88
C GLU A 182 5.53 -1.10 -19.11
N ASN A 183 4.84 0.05 -19.08
CA ASN A 183 4.90 1.09 -20.11
C ASN A 183 5.67 2.34 -19.65
N ASP A 184 6.56 2.21 -18.67
CA ASP A 184 7.46 3.29 -18.20
C ASP A 184 6.75 4.57 -17.69
N GLU A 185 5.50 4.46 -17.18
CA GLU A 185 4.77 5.64 -16.67
C GLU A 185 5.27 6.12 -15.29
N ILE A 186 6.14 5.37 -14.61
CA ILE A 186 6.82 5.87 -13.40
C ILE A 186 7.93 6.84 -13.84
N PRO A 187 7.91 8.12 -13.42
CA PRO A 187 8.92 9.10 -13.83
C PRO A 187 10.33 8.65 -13.45
N ARG A 188 11.24 8.60 -14.43
CA ARG A 188 12.63 8.14 -14.24
C ARG A 188 13.44 9.11 -13.36
N GLU A 189 13.01 10.36 -13.27
CA GLU A 189 13.56 11.42 -12.42
C GLU A 189 13.42 11.09 -10.93
N LEU A 190 12.57 10.13 -10.55
CA LEU A 190 12.46 9.65 -9.17
C LEU A 190 13.66 8.80 -8.74
N ALA A 191 14.34 8.12 -9.68
CA ALA A 191 15.42 7.19 -9.37
C ALA A 191 16.53 7.76 -8.44
N PRO A 192 17.06 8.99 -8.65
CA PRO A 192 18.02 9.58 -7.72
C PRO A 192 17.41 9.94 -6.36
N LEU A 193 16.11 10.24 -6.29
CA LEU A 193 15.42 10.62 -5.06
C LEU A 193 15.12 9.41 -4.15
N VAL A 194 15.03 8.20 -4.71
CA VAL A 194 14.75 6.96 -3.96
C VAL A 194 15.95 6.00 -3.99
N SER A 195 17.12 6.47 -3.57
CA SER A 195 18.35 5.68 -3.60
C SER A 195 18.44 4.59 -2.52
N GLY A 196 17.67 4.71 -1.43
CA GLY A 196 17.67 3.78 -0.30
C GLY A 196 16.96 2.46 -0.58
N PHE A 197 17.50 1.38 -0.03
CA PHE A 197 16.98 0.01 -0.10
C PHE A 197 16.79 -0.56 1.30
N PRO A 198 15.58 -1.05 1.64
CA PRO A 198 15.33 -1.71 2.92
C PRO A 198 15.82 -3.16 2.92
N ASN A 199 16.14 -3.70 4.10
CA ASN A 199 16.20 -5.15 4.27
C ASN A 199 14.77 -5.69 4.52
N LEU A 200 14.35 -6.67 3.72
CA LEU A 200 13.00 -7.26 3.71
C LEU A 200 13.06 -8.77 3.91
N GLU A 201 13.64 -9.18 5.04
CA GLU A 201 13.86 -10.57 5.37
C GLU A 201 13.04 -11.06 6.57
N ARG A 202 12.73 -12.35 6.56
CA ARG A 202 12.24 -13.09 7.73
C ARG A 202 12.73 -14.52 7.70
N SER A 203 13.33 -14.98 8.79
CA SER A 203 13.83 -16.36 8.88
C SER A 203 14.75 -16.73 7.70
N LYS A 204 15.60 -15.79 7.26
CA LYS A 204 16.49 -15.88 6.09
C LYS A 204 15.79 -16.00 4.73
N MET A 205 14.47 -15.80 4.69
CA MET A 205 13.70 -15.71 3.45
C MET A 205 13.59 -14.24 3.07
N ASP A 206 14.02 -13.92 1.86
CA ASP A 206 13.73 -12.64 1.21
C ASP A 206 12.24 -12.58 0.85
N LEU A 207 11.61 -11.43 1.11
CA LEU A 207 10.20 -11.16 0.85
C LEU A 207 10.01 -10.07 -0.22
N SER A 208 11.10 -9.64 -0.88
CA SER A 208 11.10 -8.57 -1.89
C SER A 208 10.24 -8.88 -3.12
N ASP A 209 9.96 -10.15 -3.38
CA ASP A 209 9.04 -10.58 -4.45
C ASP A 209 7.56 -10.30 -4.12
N GLN A 210 7.23 -10.08 -2.84
CA GLN A 210 5.86 -9.81 -2.38
C GLN A 210 5.63 -8.34 -2.05
N PHE A 211 6.63 -7.71 -1.47
CA PHE A 211 6.64 -6.29 -1.14
C PHE A 211 8.07 -5.81 -1.21
N PHE A 212 8.30 -4.72 -1.92
CA PHE A 212 9.59 -4.06 -2.00
C PHE A 212 9.34 -2.54 -2.04
N TYR A 213 10.29 -1.74 -1.58
CA TYR A 213 10.22 -0.31 -1.84
C TYR A 213 11.61 0.31 -1.90
N ARG A 214 11.67 1.44 -2.58
CA ARG A 214 12.81 2.36 -2.53
C ARG A 214 12.42 3.61 -1.77
N PHE A 215 13.39 4.27 -1.15
CA PHE A 215 13.12 5.46 -0.38
C PHE A 215 14.24 6.48 -0.43
N GLY A 216 13.90 7.73 -0.14
CA GLY A 216 14.84 8.79 0.20
C GLY A 216 14.26 9.64 1.31
N VAL A 217 15.14 10.16 2.16
CA VAL A 217 14.80 11.04 3.28
C VAL A 217 15.72 12.24 3.23
N THR A 218 15.19 13.44 3.47
CA THR A 218 16.00 14.65 3.58
C THR A 218 16.87 14.63 4.84
N GLU A 219 17.99 15.35 4.84
CA GLU A 219 18.91 15.41 5.98
C GLU A 219 18.23 15.93 7.26
N ASP A 220 17.28 16.86 7.12
CA ASP A 220 16.51 17.41 8.24
C ASP A 220 15.38 16.47 8.74
N LEU A 221 15.21 15.33 8.07
CA LEU A 221 14.19 14.32 8.32
C LEU A 221 12.76 14.87 8.25
N LYS A 222 12.52 15.97 7.54
CA LYS A 222 11.18 16.55 7.38
C LYS A 222 10.43 16.01 6.18
N ALA A 223 11.14 15.57 5.14
CA ALA A 223 10.52 15.04 3.94
C ALA A 223 11.11 13.69 3.55
N SER A 224 10.28 12.87 2.93
CA SER A 224 10.70 11.58 2.39
C SER A 224 9.89 11.20 1.15
N VAL A 225 10.52 10.49 0.24
CA VAL A 225 9.87 9.89 -0.93
C VAL A 225 9.95 8.37 -0.79
N PHE A 226 8.85 7.69 -1.08
CA PHE A 226 8.77 6.24 -1.09
C PHE A 226 8.19 5.77 -2.41
N LEU A 227 8.80 4.78 -3.04
CA LEU A 227 8.22 4.06 -4.18
C LEU A 227 8.09 2.59 -3.80
N ALA A 228 6.88 2.18 -3.46
CA ALA A 228 6.56 0.85 -2.97
C ALA A 228 5.90 -0.01 -4.04
N PHE A 229 6.38 -1.23 -4.21
CA PHE A 229 5.91 -2.24 -5.16
C PHE A 229 5.26 -3.40 -4.40
N PHE A 230 4.15 -3.88 -4.95
CA PHE A 230 3.40 -5.01 -4.40
C PHE A 230 3.34 -6.12 -5.44
N ARG A 231 4.24 -7.09 -5.28
CA ARG A 231 4.53 -8.11 -6.30
C ARG A 231 4.84 -7.43 -7.63
N ARG A 232 4.27 -7.95 -8.72
CA ARG A 232 4.32 -7.34 -10.04
C ARG A 232 3.04 -6.59 -10.39
N SER A 233 2.12 -6.42 -9.42
CA SER A 233 0.76 -6.00 -9.72
C SER A 233 0.56 -4.49 -9.78
N PHE A 234 1.15 -3.75 -8.84
CA PHE A 234 1.05 -2.29 -8.83
C PHE A 234 2.15 -1.68 -7.95
N ALA A 235 2.31 -0.37 -8.07
CA ALA A 235 3.21 0.43 -7.25
C ALA A 235 2.48 1.64 -6.66
N ILE A 236 2.90 2.10 -5.49
CA ILE A 236 2.43 3.33 -4.85
C ILE A 236 3.65 4.23 -4.61
N LEU A 237 3.57 5.45 -5.12
CA LEU A 237 4.49 6.55 -4.85
C LEU A 237 3.90 7.42 -3.74
N GLY A 238 4.70 7.67 -2.70
CA GLY A 238 4.36 8.55 -1.59
C GLY A 238 5.40 9.64 -1.42
N TYR A 239 4.98 10.90 -1.42
CA TYR A 239 5.79 12.01 -0.92
C TYR A 239 5.22 12.48 0.41
N VAL A 240 6.04 12.41 1.45
CA VAL A 240 5.66 12.78 2.82
C VAL A 240 6.43 14.04 3.20
N ASN A 241 5.75 15.01 3.79
CA ASN A 241 6.38 16.20 4.35
C ASN A 241 5.74 16.57 5.69
N ALA A 242 6.57 16.92 6.67
CA ALA A 242 6.15 17.37 8.00
C ALA A 242 5.31 18.68 7.97
N ALA A 243 5.35 19.43 6.88
CA ALA A 243 4.47 20.55 6.61
C ALA A 243 3.78 20.36 5.25
N ALA A 244 2.48 20.07 5.25
CA ALA A 244 1.73 19.84 4.02
C ALA A 244 1.66 21.07 3.12
N VAL A 245 1.83 22.28 3.67
CA VAL A 245 1.87 23.53 2.89
C VAL A 245 3.06 23.58 1.94
N ASP A 246 4.12 22.80 2.22
CA ASP A 246 5.31 22.72 1.37
C ASP A 246 5.15 21.70 0.23
N ILE A 247 4.05 20.92 0.24
CA ILE A 247 3.75 19.96 -0.79
C ILE A 247 3.13 20.69 -1.99
N ARG A 248 3.92 20.88 -3.04
CA ARG A 248 3.46 21.43 -4.32
C ARG A 248 3.05 20.28 -5.24
N LEU A 249 1.76 20.15 -5.49
CA LEU A 249 1.20 19.19 -6.44
C LEU A 249 0.50 19.95 -7.57
N PRO A 250 0.25 19.31 -8.73
CA PRO A 250 -0.68 19.83 -9.72
C PRO A 250 -2.04 20.14 -9.09
N GLU A 251 -2.76 21.12 -9.65
CA GLU A 251 -4.16 21.36 -9.26
C GLU A 251 -4.92 20.03 -9.27
N HIS A 252 -5.72 19.76 -8.22
CA HIS A 252 -6.51 18.53 -7.99
C HIS A 252 -5.85 17.33 -7.28
N ALA A 253 -4.59 17.39 -6.87
CA ALA A 253 -4.03 16.30 -6.08
C ALA A 253 -4.47 16.35 -4.61
N THR A 254 -4.91 15.20 -4.07
CA THR A 254 -5.34 15.09 -2.68
C THR A 254 -4.15 14.84 -1.76
N ILE A 255 -3.90 15.77 -0.85
CA ILE A 255 -2.96 15.58 0.26
C ILE A 255 -3.69 14.88 1.40
N LEU A 256 -3.22 13.69 1.76
CA LEU A 256 -3.73 12.96 2.91
C LEU A 256 -2.98 13.40 4.17
N ARG A 257 -3.70 13.51 5.29
CA ARG A 257 -3.15 13.86 6.61
C ARG A 257 -2.98 12.61 7.47
N PRO A 258 -2.18 12.65 8.56
CA PRO A 258 -2.33 11.69 9.64
C PRO A 258 -3.80 11.56 10.07
N TYR A 259 -4.18 10.40 10.61
CA TYR A 259 -5.56 10.20 11.03
C TYR A 259 -5.97 11.19 12.11
N GLN A 260 -7.18 11.71 11.98
CA GLN A 260 -7.82 12.58 12.95
C GLN A 260 -9.08 11.85 13.42
N TYR A 261 -9.24 11.76 14.73
CA TYR A 261 -10.46 11.30 15.37
C TYR A 261 -10.87 12.43 16.30
N ASP A 262 -12.13 12.81 16.24
CA ASP A 262 -12.70 13.71 17.23
C ASP A 262 -12.58 13.01 18.59
N SER A 263 -11.89 13.67 19.53
CA SER A 263 -11.70 13.19 20.90
C SER A 263 -12.91 13.49 21.77
#